data_AF-A0A919K9C7-F1
#
_entry.id   AF-A0A919K9C7-F1
#
_cell.length_a   1.000
_cell.length_b   1.000
_cell.length_c   1.000
_cell.angle_alpha   90.00
_cell.angle_beta   90.00
_cell.angle_gamma   90.00
#
_symmetry.space_group_name_H-M   'P 1'
#
loop_
_entity.id
_entity.type
_entity.pdbx_description
1 polymer ?
#
loop_
_entity_poly.entity_id
_entity_poly.type
_entity_poly.pdbx_seq_one_letter_code
_entity_poly.pdbx_strand_id
1 'polypeptide(L)'
;MRDSDPVARPGELLVALSGAGPEDARRVRPAARAGRAYPWEPIAGRLRMTISFGLARITEPAGIAAAMDAADKRPYEAKQGGRNRVHARRAVAPGKDQDCRCAVTGGPPRGIRSSAGHPTGGSGR
;
A
#
# COMPACT_ATOMS: atom_id res chain seq x y z
N MET A 1 -5.13 15.66 -11.40
CA MET A 1 -4.36 16.06 -10.21
C MET A 1 -4.54 17.55 -10.05
N ARG A 2 -4.61 18.02 -8.82
CA ARG A 2 -4.64 19.45 -8.45
C ARG A 2 -3.24 19.86 -8.04
N ASP A 3 -2.94 21.15 -8.14
CA ASP A 3 -1.65 21.69 -7.68
C ASP A 3 -1.45 21.53 -6.17
N SER A 4 -2.54 21.36 -5.42
CA SER A 4 -2.52 21.08 -3.98
C SER A 4 -2.39 19.61 -3.61
N ASP A 5 -2.37 18.68 -4.57
CA ASP A 5 -2.14 17.26 -4.28
C ASP A 5 -0.66 17.08 -3.90
N PRO A 6 -0.33 16.65 -2.67
CA PRO A 6 1.06 16.55 -2.24
C PRO A 6 1.78 15.42 -2.98
N VAL A 7 3.04 15.70 -3.34
CA VAL A 7 3.94 14.79 -4.05
C VAL A 7 5.15 14.50 -3.16
N ALA A 8 5.51 13.23 -3.02
CA ALA A 8 6.64 12.77 -2.22
C ALA A 8 7.48 11.73 -2.97
N ARG A 9 8.73 11.54 -2.54
CA ARG A 9 9.64 10.52 -3.10
C ARG A 9 10.38 9.76 -1.99
N PRO A 10 9.72 8.81 -1.30
CA PRO A 10 10.38 7.92 -0.35
C PRO A 10 11.26 6.84 -1.02
N GLY A 11 11.12 6.67 -2.35
CA GLY A 11 11.93 5.78 -3.19
C GLY A 11 11.40 5.83 -4.62
N GLU A 12 10.14 5.43 -4.78
CA GLU A 12 9.31 5.76 -5.94
C GLU A 12 8.53 7.07 -5.71
N LEU A 13 7.91 7.61 -6.78
CA LEU A 13 7.09 8.83 -6.71
C LEU A 13 5.71 8.50 -6.15
N LEU A 14 5.29 9.20 -5.10
CA LEU A 14 3.97 9.08 -4.49
C LEU A 14 3.19 10.40 -4.64
N VAL A 15 1.91 10.30 -4.98
CA VAL A 15 0.99 11.45 -5.05
C VAL A 15 -0.23 11.12 -4.21
N ALA A 16 -0.53 11.92 -3.19
CA ALA A 16 -1.76 11.74 -2.41
C ALA A 16 -2.90 12.54 -3.05
N LEU A 17 -4.01 11.88 -3.33
CA LEU A 17 -5.15 12.48 -4.01
C LEU A 17 -6.30 12.66 -3.02
N SER A 18 -6.55 13.90 -2.61
CA SER A 18 -7.64 14.22 -1.69
C SER A 18 -8.99 14.17 -2.39
N GLY A 19 -9.98 13.52 -1.77
CA GLY A 19 -11.32 13.39 -2.34
C GLY A 19 -11.33 12.63 -3.67
N ALA A 20 -10.44 11.64 -3.82
CA ALA A 20 -10.37 10.77 -4.98
C ALA A 20 -10.61 9.31 -4.57
N GLY A 21 -11.51 8.63 -5.26
CA GLY A 21 -11.72 7.19 -5.16
C GLY A 21 -11.05 6.40 -6.29
N PRO A 22 -11.10 5.06 -6.27
CA PRO A 22 -10.58 4.21 -7.34
C PRO A 22 -11.17 4.53 -8.72
N GLU A 23 -12.43 4.94 -8.76
CA GLU A 23 -13.16 5.43 -9.94
C GLU A 23 -12.55 6.72 -10.54
N ASP A 24 -11.86 7.50 -9.71
CA ASP A 24 -11.13 8.70 -10.11
C ASP A 24 -9.78 8.40 -10.75
N ALA A 25 -9.47 7.15 -11.11
CA ALA A 25 -8.28 6.80 -11.89
C ALA A 25 -8.14 7.64 -13.18
N ARG A 26 -9.25 8.17 -13.69
CA ARG A 26 -9.29 9.13 -14.80
C ARG A 26 -8.49 10.41 -14.50
N ARG A 27 -8.43 10.86 -13.25
CA ARG A 27 -7.67 12.05 -12.81
C ARG A 27 -6.16 11.89 -12.93
N VAL A 28 -5.68 10.64 -13.01
CA VAL A 28 -4.25 10.26 -13.04
C VAL A 28 -3.80 9.85 -14.44
N ARG A 29 -4.74 9.43 -15.29
CA ARG A 29 -4.46 9.02 -16.67
C ARG A 29 -3.74 10.09 -17.52
N PRO A 30 -4.02 11.41 -17.39
CA PRO A 30 -3.25 12.44 -18.09
C PRO A 30 -1.77 12.43 -17.68
N ALA A 31 -1.45 12.25 -16.41
CA ALA A 31 -0.07 12.20 -15.92
C ALA A 31 0.70 10.99 -16.49
N ALA A 32 0.05 9.83 -16.64
CA ALA A 32 0.65 8.68 -17.32
C ALA A 32 1.04 8.99 -18.77
N ARG A 33 0.21 9.78 -19.48
CA ARG A 33 0.47 10.21 -20.86
C ARG A 33 1.52 11.31 -20.97
N ALA A 34 1.62 12.17 -19.95
CA ALA A 34 2.56 13.28 -19.93
C ALA A 34 4.01 12.82 -20.08
N GLY A 35 4.38 11.67 -19.49
CA GLY A 35 5.73 11.11 -19.65
C GLY A 35 6.11 10.85 -21.11
N ARG A 36 5.17 10.42 -21.94
CA ARG A 36 5.40 10.21 -23.38
C ARG A 36 5.38 11.52 -24.18
N ALA A 37 4.59 12.49 -23.74
CA ALA A 37 4.40 13.76 -24.43
C ALA A 37 5.50 14.79 -24.12
N TYR A 38 6.25 14.59 -23.03
CA TYR A 38 7.34 15.47 -22.66
C TYR A 38 8.48 15.42 -23.70
N PRO A 39 9.02 16.59 -24.14
CA PRO A 39 10.12 16.64 -25.10
C PRO A 39 11.43 16.26 -24.41
N TRP A 40 11.80 14.99 -24.46
CA TRP A 40 13.03 14.48 -23.84
C TRP A 40 14.29 14.82 -24.62
N GLU A 41 14.17 15.29 -25.86
CA GLU A 41 15.28 15.57 -26.78
C GLU A 41 16.38 16.46 -26.17
N PRO A 42 16.05 17.56 -25.44
CA PRO A 42 17.06 18.41 -24.80
C PRO A 42 17.83 17.71 -23.67
N ILE A 43 17.27 16.63 -23.09
CA ILE A 43 17.90 15.85 -22.03
C ILE A 43 18.72 14.71 -22.64
N ALA A 44 18.13 13.97 -23.59
CA ALA A 44 18.78 12.89 -24.32
C ALA A 44 18.02 12.61 -25.63
N GLY A 45 18.68 12.83 -26.77
CA GLY A 45 18.06 12.86 -28.11
C GLY A 45 17.33 11.61 -28.61
N ARG A 46 17.37 10.49 -27.88
CA ARG A 46 16.62 9.26 -28.20
C ARG A 46 15.82 8.71 -27.01
N LEU A 47 15.74 9.45 -25.91
CA LEU A 47 15.06 8.98 -24.72
C LEU A 47 13.54 9.01 -24.93
N ARG A 48 12.88 7.90 -24.63
CA ARG A 48 11.42 7.79 -24.64
C ARG A 48 10.98 7.28 -23.27
N MET A 49 10.36 8.13 -22.48
CA MET A 49 9.86 7.76 -21.15
C MET A 49 8.37 7.49 -21.17
N THR A 50 7.95 6.57 -20.31
CA THR A 50 6.54 6.38 -19.94
C THR A 50 6.46 6.21 -18.44
N ILE A 51 5.31 6.56 -17.87
CA ILE A 51 5.08 6.44 -16.43
C ILE A 51 3.93 5.45 -16.23
N SER A 52 4.12 4.52 -15.30
CA SER A 52 3.09 3.58 -14.88
C SER A 52 2.70 3.88 -13.45
N PHE A 53 1.41 3.93 -13.16
CA PHE A 53 0.89 4.31 -11.84
C PHE A 53 0.15 3.15 -11.20
N GLY A 54 0.33 3.00 -9.90
CA GLY A 54 -0.54 2.21 -9.03
C GLY A 54 -1.38 3.15 -8.18
N LEU A 55 -2.67 2.85 -8.03
CA LEU A 55 -3.57 3.61 -7.17
C LEU A 55 -4.12 2.72 -6.10
N ALA A 56 -4.11 3.18 -4.85
CA ALA A 56 -4.77 2.54 -3.72
C ALA A 56 -5.61 3.58 -2.95
N ARG A 57 -6.74 3.13 -2.40
CA ARG A 57 -7.59 3.96 -1.53
C ARG A 57 -7.18 3.70 -0.09
N ILE A 58 -7.08 4.76 0.70
CA ILE A 58 -6.98 4.64 2.16
C ILE A 58 -8.36 4.27 2.69
N THR A 59 -8.46 3.14 3.39
CA THR A 59 -9.70 2.64 3.97
C THR A 59 -9.48 2.21 5.40
N GLU A 60 -10.40 2.55 6.29
CA GLU A 60 -10.44 1.97 7.62
C GLU A 60 -10.94 0.51 7.55
N PRO A 61 -10.39 -0.40 8.39
CA PRO A 61 -9.37 -0.18 9.43
C PRO A 61 -7.90 -0.32 8.94
N ALA A 62 -7.67 -0.51 7.64
CA ALA A 62 -6.34 -0.82 7.09
C ALA A 62 -5.35 0.37 7.17
N GLY A 63 -5.87 1.60 7.14
CA GLY A 63 -5.08 2.82 7.33
C GLY A 63 -4.11 3.14 6.19
N ILE A 64 -3.22 4.11 6.44
CA ILE A 64 -2.32 4.69 5.44
C ILE A 64 -1.21 3.70 5.02
N ALA A 65 -0.60 3.00 5.98
CA ALA A 65 0.52 2.10 5.71
C ALA A 65 0.13 0.99 4.72
N ALA A 66 -1.00 0.32 4.95
CA ALA A 66 -1.50 -0.71 4.04
C ALA A 66 -1.84 -0.15 2.64
N ALA A 67 -2.37 1.08 2.57
CA ALA A 67 -2.64 1.74 1.30
C ALA A 67 -1.34 2.08 0.54
N MET A 68 -0.29 2.51 1.24
CA MET A 68 1.03 2.77 0.65
C MET A 68 1.65 1.49 0.10
N ASP A 69 1.67 0.40 0.88
CA ASP A 69 2.17 -0.89 0.41
C ASP A 69 1.42 -1.41 -0.82
N ALA A 70 0.09 -1.22 -0.83
CA ALA A 70 -0.73 -1.58 -1.98
C ALA A 70 -0.46 -0.67 -3.19
N ALA A 71 -0.20 0.61 -2.98
CA ALA A 71 0.13 1.57 -4.04
C ALA A 71 1.51 1.29 -4.65
N ASP A 72 2.49 0.85 -3.86
CA ASP A 72 3.84 0.50 -4.32
C ASP A 72 3.87 -0.81 -5.14
N LYS A 73 2.98 -1.76 -4.82
CA LYS A 73 2.91 -3.06 -5.51
C LYS A 73 2.19 -3.00 -6.88
N ARG A 74 1.21 -2.10 -7.05
CA ARG A 74 0.36 -2.04 -8.26
C ARG A 74 1.07 -1.57 -9.56
N PRO A 75 2.10 -0.71 -9.53
CA PRO A 75 2.91 -0.40 -10.69
C PRO A 75 3.59 -1.64 -11.28
N TYR A 76 3.89 -2.67 -10.48
CA TYR A 76 4.45 -3.92 -11.00
C TYR A 76 3.46 -4.64 -11.93
N GLU A 77 2.18 -4.69 -11.58
CA GLU A 77 1.12 -5.22 -12.45
C GLU A 77 1.01 -4.40 -13.74
N ALA A 78 1.09 -3.06 -13.63
CA ALA A 78 1.11 -2.18 -14.78
C ALA A 78 2.33 -2.42 -15.69
N LYS A 79 3.51 -2.62 -15.10
CA LYS A 79 4.78 -2.91 -15.79
C LYS A 79 4.70 -4.26 -16.52
N GLN A 80 4.20 -5.31 -15.85
CA GLN A 80 4.03 -6.65 -16.43
C GLN A 80 2.99 -6.68 -17.56
N GLY A 81 1.92 -5.88 -17.45
CA GLY A 81 0.90 -5.81 -18.49
C GLY A 81 1.33 -5.07 -19.77
N GLY A 82 2.50 -4.42 -19.79
CA GLY A 82 3.00 -3.65 -20.94
C GLY A 82 3.19 -2.15 -20.69
N ARG A 83 3.30 -1.70 -19.43
CA ARG A 83 3.64 -0.33 -19.00
C ARG A 83 2.62 0.73 -19.47
N ASN A 84 2.97 2.01 -19.25
CA ASN A 84 2.24 3.20 -19.68
C ASN A 84 0.73 3.18 -19.35
N ARG A 85 0.40 2.76 -18.13
CA ARG A 85 -0.99 2.57 -17.69
C ARG A 85 -1.14 2.86 -16.20
N VAL A 86 -2.39 3.07 -15.81
CA VAL A 86 -2.81 3.21 -14.43
C VAL A 86 -3.44 1.89 -14.01
N HIS A 87 -2.96 1.30 -12.92
CA HIS A 87 -3.55 0.11 -12.33
C HIS A 87 -4.22 0.46 -11.00
N ALA A 88 -5.52 0.21 -10.92
CA ALA A 88 -6.30 0.37 -9.71
C ALA A 88 -7.02 -0.95 -9.46
N ARG A 89 -6.51 -1.77 -8.54
CA ARG A 89 -7.24 -2.95 -8.10
C ARG A 89 -8.40 -2.50 -7.23
N ARG A 90 -9.62 -2.96 -7.54
CA ARG A 90 -10.79 -2.75 -6.67
C ARG A 90 -10.40 -3.25 -5.28
N ALA A 91 -10.67 -2.45 -4.25
CA ALA A 91 -10.54 -2.94 -2.88
C ALA A 91 -11.44 -4.18 -2.77
N VAL A 92 -10.84 -5.34 -2.50
CA VAL A 92 -11.60 -6.50 -2.05
C VAL A 92 -12.12 -6.10 -0.67
N ALA A 93 -13.42 -6.31 -0.42
CA ALA A 93 -14.01 -6.04 0.89
C ALA A 93 -13.13 -6.68 1.99
N PRO A 94 -12.97 -6.04 3.16
CA PRO A 94 -12.24 -6.66 4.25
C PRO A 94 -12.94 -7.99 4.59
N GLY A 95 -12.25 -9.11 4.36
CA GLY A 95 -12.84 -10.43 4.64
C GLY A 95 -12.28 -11.64 3.88
N LYS A 96 -11.45 -11.50 2.84
CA LYS A 96 -10.88 -12.67 2.12
C LYS A 96 -9.38 -12.58 1.80
N ASP A 97 -8.62 -11.94 2.68
CA ASP A 97 -7.16 -12.06 2.71
C ASP A 97 -6.70 -11.93 4.17
N GLN A 98 -7.15 -12.87 5.00
CA GLN A 98 -6.68 -13.01 6.38
C GLN A 98 -5.48 -13.94 6.38
N ASP A 99 -4.34 -13.45 5.93
CA ASP A 99 -3.03 -14.05 6.24
C ASP A 99 -1.92 -13.01 6.16
N CYS A 100 -2.06 -11.94 6.94
CA CYS A 100 -0.96 -11.03 7.28
C CYS A 100 -1.13 -10.60 8.75
N ARG A 101 -0.88 -11.52 9.68
CA ARG A 101 -0.63 -11.17 11.08
C ARG A 101 0.83 -10.71 11.23
N CYS A 102 1.07 -9.43 11.01
CA CYS A 102 2.24 -8.78 11.60
C CYS A 102 1.82 -8.25 12.97
N ALA A 103 1.95 -9.10 14.00
CA ALA A 103 1.80 -8.68 15.38
C ALA A 103 2.97 -7.75 15.74
N VAL A 104 2.69 -6.45 15.88
CA VAL A 104 3.50 -5.55 16.70
C VAL A 104 2.67 -5.21 17.92
N THR A 105 2.75 -6.06 18.93
CA THR A 105 2.44 -5.68 20.31
C THR A 105 3.66 -6.01 21.15
N GLY A 106 4.51 -5.00 21.35
CA GLY A 106 5.45 -5.01 22.46
C GLY A 106 4.65 -5.00 23.76
N GLY A 107 4.65 -6.12 24.47
CA GLY A 107 4.20 -6.24 25.86
C GLY A 107 5.38 -6.73 26.71
N PRO A 108 5.51 -6.29 27.98
CA PRO A 108 6.68 -6.56 28.79
C PRO A 108 6.78 -8.05 29.15
N PRO A 109 7.98 -8.57 29.46
CA PRO A 109 8.17 -9.98 29.75
C PRO A 109 7.39 -10.36 31.01
N ARG A 110 6.42 -11.27 30.88
CA ARG A 110 5.71 -11.83 32.03
C ARG A 110 6.62 -12.82 32.73
N GLY A 111 6.76 -12.61 34.04
CA GLY A 111 7.58 -13.39 34.94
C GLY A 111 7.34 -14.89 34.89
N ILE A 112 8.42 -15.58 35.21
CA ILE A 112 8.55 -17.02 35.42
C ILE A 112 7.46 -17.47 36.41
N ARG A 113 6.58 -18.39 35.98
CA ARG A 113 5.71 -19.13 36.91
C ARG A 113 6.48 -20.35 37.39
N SER A 114 6.90 -20.34 38.66
CA SER A 114 7.28 -21.54 39.38
C SER A 114 6.09 -22.50 39.46
N SER A 115 6.33 -23.74 39.09
CA SER A 115 5.41 -24.87 39.19
C SER A 115 5.19 -25.29 40.65
N ALA A 116 3.91 -25.38 41.01
CA ALA A 116 3.26 -26.42 41.79
C ALA A 116 3.88 -26.92 43.12
N GLY A 117 3.12 -26.76 44.21
CA GLY A 117 3.30 -27.54 45.44
C GLY A 117 2.23 -27.28 46.52
N HIS A 118 1.10 -28.00 46.43
CA HIS A 118 0.12 -28.30 47.51
C HIS A 118 -0.73 -27.12 48.08
N PRO A 119 -1.96 -27.32 48.63
CA PRO A 119 -2.32 -28.45 49.51
C PRO A 119 -3.78 -28.97 49.50
N THR A 120 -4.00 -29.99 50.35
CA THR A 120 -5.27 -30.48 50.95
C THR A 120 -6.30 -31.09 49.98
N GLY A 121 -7.01 -32.19 50.26
CA GLY A 121 -7.32 -32.91 51.49
C GLY A 121 -8.69 -33.53 51.22
N GLY A 122 -8.76 -34.86 51.07
CA GLY A 122 -9.98 -35.57 50.66
C GLY A 122 -10.11 -36.86 51.44
N SER A 123 -10.91 -36.79 52.50
CA SER A 123 -11.36 -37.90 53.35
C SER A 123 -12.00 -39.02 52.51
N GLY A 124 -11.52 -40.24 52.71
CA GLY A 124 -12.06 -41.48 52.15
C GLY A 124 -11.87 -42.60 53.17
N ARG A 125 -13.00 -43.24 53.48
CA ARG A 125 -13.27 -44.29 54.47
C ARG A 125 -12.27 -45.44 54.53
#